data_AF-A0A402SX09-F1
#
_entry.id   AF-A0A402SX09-F1
#
_cell.length_a   1.000
_cell.length_b   1.000
_cell.length_c   1.000
_cell.angle_alpha   90.00
_cell.angle_beta   90.00
_cell.angle_gamma   90.00
#
_symmetry.space_group_name_H-M   'P 1'
#
loop_
_entity.id
_entity.type
_entity.pdbx_description
1 polymer ?
#
loop_
_entity_poly.entity_id
_entity_poly.type
_entity_poly.pdbx_seq_one_letter_code
_entity_poly.pdbx_strand_id
1 'polypeptide(L)'
;MELKLLLERKQGRLKPRRRRMRPPTASKRAEVWYRDRLTDFIDSMVQAFIDELGKPVLADAPDSTPLSITTRLAAVMQRLASISIQEVAARLSAGFVMRANLQNKEQTQRTFSQSFGIDLTGMLGDGAIKPEMEKAVNDNVDLISSIHTDFIHDIGAAVFENMKDGGRHENLIDLIKERGEVTRNRARFIARDQTSKLNADLTEARNVALGLDLYEWGGTGDERERDSHSALNGMLCKYSDPTVYSDDGGKTWKKRSTIGAFIGKPGEDYQCRCLALPYVSWD
;
A
#
# COMPACT_ATOMS: atom_id res chain seq x y z
N MET A 1 -6.35 6.50 -28.72
CA MET A 1 -6.55 6.34 -30.19
C MET A 1 -5.51 5.41 -30.82
N GLU A 2 -4.25 5.40 -30.34
CA GLU A 2 -3.21 4.50 -30.87
C GLU A 2 -3.47 3.00 -30.63
N LEU A 3 -3.99 2.61 -29.45
CA LEU A 3 -4.19 1.19 -29.13
C LEU A 3 -5.22 0.53 -30.06
N LYS A 4 -6.38 1.19 -30.31
CA LYS A 4 -7.42 0.68 -31.22
C LYS A 4 -6.88 0.46 -32.63
N LEU A 5 -6.07 1.38 -33.15
CA LEU A 5 -5.43 1.26 -34.46
C LEU A 5 -4.38 0.14 -34.54
N LEU A 6 -3.64 -0.11 -33.46
CA LEU A 6 -2.68 -1.22 -33.39
C LEU A 6 -3.39 -2.57 -33.35
N LEU A 7 -4.46 -2.64 -32.57
CA LEU A 7 -5.33 -3.79 -32.43
C LEU A 7 -6.01 -4.15 -33.77
N GLU A 8 -6.63 -3.18 -34.44
CA GLU A 8 -7.24 -3.33 -35.77
C GLU A 8 -6.22 -3.82 -36.82
N ARG A 9 -4.99 -3.29 -36.81
CA ARG A 9 -3.91 -3.75 -37.72
C ARG A 9 -3.48 -5.19 -37.47
N LYS A 10 -3.39 -5.61 -36.20
CA LYS A 10 -2.91 -6.95 -35.83
C LYS A 10 -3.95 -8.06 -36.01
N GLN A 11 -5.23 -7.74 -35.82
CA GLN A 11 -6.31 -8.74 -35.80
C GLN A 11 -7.22 -8.68 -37.03
N GLY A 12 -7.08 -7.65 -37.87
CA GLY A 12 -7.98 -7.38 -38.99
C GLY A 12 -9.38 -6.93 -38.52
N ARG A 13 -10.36 -6.94 -39.43
CA ARG A 13 -11.78 -6.66 -39.13
C ARG A 13 -12.53 -7.80 -38.42
N LEU A 14 -11.84 -8.90 -38.09
CA LEU A 14 -12.46 -10.04 -37.39
C LEU A 14 -12.71 -9.65 -35.94
N LYS A 15 -13.91 -9.90 -35.42
CA LYS A 15 -14.21 -9.76 -33.98
C LYS A 15 -13.15 -10.54 -33.20
N PRO A 16 -12.29 -9.88 -32.42
CA PRO A 16 -11.31 -10.60 -31.65
C PRO A 16 -11.99 -11.57 -30.71
N ARG A 17 -11.40 -12.76 -30.60
CA ARG A 17 -11.74 -13.68 -29.53
C ARG A 17 -11.58 -12.92 -28.22
N ARG A 18 -12.64 -12.89 -27.41
CA ARG A 18 -12.60 -12.39 -26.03
C ARG A 18 -11.54 -13.19 -25.27
N ARG A 19 -10.34 -12.64 -25.18
CA ARG A 19 -9.22 -13.24 -24.45
C ARG A 19 -9.23 -12.63 -23.06
N ARG A 20 -9.50 -13.45 -22.04
CA ARG A 20 -9.33 -13.03 -20.65
C ARG A 20 -7.87 -12.65 -20.44
N MET A 21 -7.65 -11.38 -20.15
CA MET A 21 -6.33 -10.85 -19.86
C MET A 21 -5.94 -11.20 -18.43
N ARG A 22 -4.66 -11.56 -18.24
CA ARG A 22 -4.11 -11.69 -16.89
C ARG A 22 -3.95 -10.29 -16.29
N PRO A 23 -4.52 -10.00 -15.11
CA PRO A 23 -4.42 -8.68 -14.53
C PRO A 23 -2.99 -8.44 -14.00
N PRO A 24 -2.48 -7.19 -14.03
CA PRO A 24 -1.31 -6.82 -13.25
C PRO A 24 -1.58 -7.02 -11.75
N THR A 25 -0.67 -7.72 -11.08
CA THR A 25 -0.71 -8.05 -9.66
C THR A 25 0.25 -7.17 -8.86
N ALA A 26 -0.13 -6.83 -7.63
CA ALA A 26 0.73 -6.15 -6.67
C ALA A 26 2.13 -6.76 -6.54
N SER A 27 3.14 -5.90 -6.42
CA SER A 27 4.54 -6.32 -6.35
C SER A 27 4.92 -6.86 -4.99
N LYS A 28 5.01 -8.19 -4.87
CA LYS A 28 5.49 -8.81 -3.63
C LYS A 28 6.92 -8.38 -3.28
N ARG A 29 7.77 -8.16 -4.28
CA ARG A 29 9.13 -7.68 -4.09
C ARG A 29 9.14 -6.24 -3.54
N ALA A 30 8.31 -5.35 -4.08
CA ALA A 30 8.19 -3.98 -3.55
C ALA A 30 7.59 -3.98 -2.14
N GLU A 31 6.56 -4.80 -1.88
CA GLU A 31 5.95 -4.96 -0.55
C GLU A 31 6.98 -5.40 0.49
N VAL A 32 7.74 -6.46 0.21
CA VAL A 32 8.78 -6.98 1.12
C VAL A 32 9.83 -5.92 1.37
N TRP A 33 10.35 -5.29 0.32
CA TRP A 33 11.34 -4.23 0.45
C TRP A 33 10.81 -3.08 1.32
N TYR A 34 9.57 -2.64 1.09
CA TYR A 34 8.99 -1.53 1.83
C TYR A 34 8.75 -1.89 3.30
N ARG A 35 8.17 -3.06 3.57
CA ARG A 35 8.00 -3.60 4.91
C ARG A 35 9.32 -3.66 5.67
N ASP A 36 10.37 -4.15 5.04
CA ASP A 36 11.68 -4.30 5.69
C ASP A 36 12.26 -2.92 6.02
N ARG A 37 12.16 -1.93 5.12
CA ARG A 37 12.55 -0.53 5.39
C ARG A 37 11.76 0.12 6.53
N LEU A 38 10.45 -0.12 6.60
CA LEU A 38 9.62 0.37 7.71
C LEU A 38 10.00 -0.30 9.03
N THR A 39 10.33 -1.59 8.99
CA THR A 39 10.79 -2.34 10.17
C THR A 39 12.14 -1.81 10.64
N ASP A 40 13.10 -1.62 9.74
CA ASP A 40 14.41 -1.01 10.05
C ASP A 40 14.24 0.38 10.71
N PHE A 41 13.29 1.19 10.21
CA PHE A 41 12.98 2.49 10.78
C PHE A 41 12.43 2.38 12.22
N ILE A 42 11.49 1.47 12.46
CA ILE A 42 10.94 1.23 13.81
C ILE A 42 12.01 0.70 14.75
N ASP A 43 12.83 -0.24 14.29
CA ASP A 43 13.92 -0.82 15.07
C ASP A 43 14.92 0.25 15.51
N SER A 44 15.20 1.23 14.65
CA SER A 44 16.06 2.36 15.01
C SER A 44 15.49 3.21 16.16
N MET A 45 14.16 3.41 16.19
CA MET A 45 13.50 4.14 17.27
C MET A 45 13.49 3.34 18.57
N VAL A 46 13.14 2.05 18.49
CA VAL A 46 13.16 1.13 19.64
C VAL A 46 14.55 1.06 20.24
N GLN A 47 15.58 0.91 19.41
CA GLN A 47 16.96 0.81 19.87
C GLN A 47 17.43 2.11 20.53
N ALA A 48 16.99 3.29 20.04
CA ALA A 48 17.32 4.56 20.67
C ALA A 48 16.84 4.63 22.14
N PHE A 49 15.69 4.06 22.45
CA PHE A 49 15.19 3.95 23.83
C PHE A 49 15.96 2.90 24.64
N ILE A 50 16.19 1.72 24.08
CA ILE A 50 16.90 0.62 24.77
C ILE A 50 18.34 1.03 25.10
N ASP A 51 19.05 1.63 24.14
CA ASP A 51 20.42 2.12 24.33
C ASP A 51 20.48 3.19 25.41
N GLU A 52 19.52 4.11 25.42
CA GLU A 52 19.47 5.12 26.47
C GLU A 52 19.26 4.47 27.82
N LEU A 53 18.31 3.56 27.98
CA LEU A 53 18.05 2.89 29.25
C LEU A 53 19.23 2.02 29.72
N GLY A 54 19.98 1.43 28.79
CA GLY A 54 21.12 0.56 29.08
C GLY A 54 22.41 1.27 29.50
N LYS A 55 22.53 2.60 29.34
CA LYS A 55 23.75 3.32 29.75
C LYS A 55 23.94 3.25 31.28
N PRO A 56 25.16 2.99 31.78
CA PRO A 56 25.45 3.02 33.20
C PRO A 56 25.24 4.44 33.73
N VAL A 57 24.67 4.55 34.93
CA VAL A 57 24.59 5.83 35.64
C VAL A 57 26.02 6.23 36.02
N LEU A 58 26.44 7.46 35.70
CA LEU A 58 27.78 8.01 35.99
C LEU A 58 28.12 8.15 37.49
N ALA A 59 27.25 7.70 38.39
CA ALA A 59 27.48 7.69 39.82
C ALA A 59 27.87 6.27 40.28
N ASP A 60 28.77 6.15 41.26
CA ASP A 60 29.26 4.88 41.82
C ASP A 60 28.17 3.99 42.47
N ALA A 61 26.91 4.43 42.45
CA ALA A 61 25.73 3.63 42.70
C ALA A 61 24.75 3.78 41.52
N PRO A 62 24.14 2.69 41.01
CA PRO A 62 23.09 2.81 40.00
C PRO A 62 21.94 3.66 40.55
N ASP A 63 21.84 4.91 40.10
CA ASP A 63 20.72 5.80 40.43
C ASP A 63 19.48 5.34 39.64
N SER A 64 18.86 4.27 40.13
CA SER A 64 17.63 3.68 39.61
C SER A 64 16.39 4.41 40.10
N THR A 65 16.50 5.68 40.54
CA THR A 65 15.35 6.44 40.98
C THR A 65 14.40 6.69 39.79
N PRO A 66 13.07 6.60 39.99
CA PRO A 66 12.09 6.82 38.93
C PRO A 66 12.22 8.18 38.20
N LEU A 67 12.70 9.21 38.90
CA LEU A 67 12.97 10.55 38.36
C LEU A 67 14.14 10.59 37.37
N SER A 68 15.19 9.77 37.57
CA SER A 68 16.34 9.73 36.65
C SER A 68 15.97 9.04 35.33
N ILE A 69 15.19 7.95 35.41
CA ILE A 69 14.76 7.14 34.26
C ILE A 69 13.79 7.93 33.37
N THR A 70 12.80 8.60 33.98
CA THR A 70 11.83 9.43 33.25
C THR A 70 12.51 10.59 32.52
N THR A 71 13.50 11.24 33.14
CA THR A 71 14.26 12.32 32.50
C THR A 71 15.03 11.82 31.28
N ARG A 72 15.66 10.64 31.36
CA ARG A 72 16.38 10.03 30.24
C ARG A 72 15.45 9.64 29.09
N LEU A 73 14.30 9.05 29.40
CA LEU A 73 13.29 8.71 28.40
C LEU A 73 12.70 9.95 27.73
N ALA A 74 12.41 11.00 28.49
CA ALA A 74 11.97 12.28 27.96
C ALA A 74 13.02 12.88 27.01
N ALA A 75 14.31 12.77 27.32
CA ALA A 75 15.38 13.22 26.43
C ALA A 75 15.41 12.47 25.08
N VAL A 76 15.19 11.14 25.09
CA VAL A 76 15.08 10.35 23.85
C VAL A 76 13.85 10.75 23.05
N MET A 77 12.70 10.88 23.71
CA MET A 77 11.46 11.32 23.05
C MET A 77 11.63 12.68 22.39
N GLN A 78 12.23 13.65 23.09
CA GLN A 78 12.50 14.98 22.55
C GLN A 78 13.47 14.91 21.37
N ARG A 79 14.53 14.11 21.46
CA ARG A 79 15.47 13.90 20.35
C ARG A 79 14.77 13.30 19.13
N LEU A 80 14.00 12.23 19.29
CA LEU A 80 13.27 11.61 18.19
C LEU A 80 12.24 12.57 17.60
N ALA A 81 11.46 13.27 18.43
CA ALA A 81 10.48 14.26 17.99
C ALA A 81 11.12 15.44 17.21
N SER A 82 12.35 15.81 17.53
CA SER A 82 13.08 16.89 16.82
C SER A 82 13.63 16.48 15.45
N ILE A 83 13.69 15.17 15.14
CA ILE A 83 14.15 14.69 13.85
C ILE A 83 13.03 14.89 12.83
N SER A 84 13.29 15.69 11.80
CA SER A 84 12.45 15.75 10.61
C SER A 84 12.52 14.40 9.88
N ILE A 85 11.46 13.60 10.00
CA ILE A 85 11.36 12.31 9.31
C ILE A 85 10.89 12.47 7.86
N GLN A 86 10.53 13.69 7.44
CA GLN A 86 9.90 13.97 6.14
C GLN A 86 10.80 13.53 4.98
N GLU A 87 12.10 13.84 5.04
CA GLU A 87 13.06 13.44 3.99
C GLU A 87 13.26 11.92 3.93
N VAL A 88 13.34 11.27 5.11
CA VAL A 88 13.47 9.81 5.21
C VAL A 88 12.23 9.14 4.64
N ALA A 89 11.05 9.59 5.07
CA ALA A 89 9.77 9.11 4.60
C ALA A 89 9.63 9.29 3.08
N ALA A 90 9.93 10.49 2.56
CA ALA A 90 9.86 10.77 1.12
C ALA A 90 10.77 9.85 0.31
N ARG A 91 12.00 9.61 0.77
CA ARG A 91 12.94 8.70 0.11
C ARG A 91 12.45 7.25 0.13
N LEU A 92 11.93 6.77 1.26
CA LEU A 92 11.39 5.41 1.37
C LEU A 92 10.17 5.23 0.47
N SER A 93 9.23 6.17 0.51
CA SER A 93 8.03 6.18 -0.32
C SER A 93 8.36 6.23 -1.81
N ALA A 94 9.25 7.12 -2.25
CA ALA A 94 9.69 7.19 -3.64
C ALA A 94 10.34 5.88 -4.12
N GLY A 95 11.22 5.30 -3.29
CA GLY A 95 11.86 4.01 -3.61
C GLY A 95 10.86 2.85 -3.72
N PHE A 96 9.82 2.84 -2.88
CA PHE A 96 8.73 1.87 -2.94
C PHE A 96 7.91 2.04 -4.23
N VAL A 97 7.47 3.26 -4.51
CA VAL A 97 6.64 3.60 -5.67
C VAL A 97 7.35 3.26 -6.98
N MET A 98 8.63 3.59 -7.12
CA MET A 98 9.43 3.28 -8.31
C MET A 98 9.50 1.77 -8.58
N ARG A 99 9.67 0.95 -7.53
CA ARG A 99 9.74 -0.52 -7.67
C ARG A 99 8.40 -1.12 -8.07
N ALA A 100 7.32 -0.67 -7.44
CA ALA A 100 5.97 -1.10 -7.78
C ALA A 100 5.61 -0.71 -9.22
N ASN A 101 5.98 0.52 -9.63
CA ASN A 101 5.79 1.01 -10.99
C ASN A 101 6.47 0.12 -12.03
N LEU A 102 7.76 -0.20 -11.82
CA LEU A 102 8.52 -1.03 -12.75
C LEU A 102 7.84 -2.38 -12.99
N GLN A 103 7.43 -3.07 -11.92
CA GLN A 103 6.76 -4.36 -12.06
C GLN A 103 5.39 -4.22 -12.74
N ASN A 104 4.57 -3.24 -12.34
CA ASN A 104 3.25 -3.03 -12.93
C ASN A 104 3.33 -2.72 -14.42
N LYS A 105 4.33 -1.92 -14.84
CA LYS A 105 4.65 -1.66 -16.25
C LYS A 105 4.98 -2.93 -17.00
N GLU A 106 5.94 -3.72 -16.51
CA GLU A 106 6.34 -4.98 -17.14
C GLU A 106 5.16 -5.96 -17.28
N GLN A 107 4.33 -6.09 -16.23
CA GLN A 107 3.17 -6.97 -16.26
C GLN A 107 2.13 -6.49 -17.26
N THR A 108 1.84 -5.19 -17.29
CA THR A 108 0.92 -4.61 -18.29
C THR A 108 1.41 -4.91 -19.71
N GLN A 109 2.70 -4.68 -20.01
CA GLN A 109 3.26 -5.01 -21.32
C GLN A 109 3.11 -6.49 -21.67
N ARG A 110 3.46 -7.39 -20.74
CA ARG A 110 3.34 -8.84 -20.92
C ARG A 110 1.89 -9.25 -21.16
N THR A 111 0.93 -8.69 -20.42
CA THR A 111 -0.49 -8.99 -20.56
C THR A 111 -1.01 -8.66 -21.96
N PHE A 112 -0.72 -7.47 -22.48
CA PHE A 112 -1.16 -7.08 -23.82
C PHE A 112 -0.38 -7.81 -24.93
N SER A 113 0.91 -8.05 -24.74
CA SER A 113 1.72 -8.83 -25.68
C SER A 113 1.23 -10.28 -25.80
N GLN A 114 0.95 -10.96 -24.69
CA GLN A 114 0.43 -12.33 -24.71
C GLN A 114 -1.00 -12.41 -25.27
N SER A 115 -1.84 -11.42 -24.97
CA SER A 115 -3.23 -11.43 -25.38
C SER A 115 -3.41 -11.05 -26.84
N PHE A 116 -2.65 -10.07 -27.33
CA PHE A 116 -2.89 -9.43 -28.64
C PHE A 116 -1.65 -9.38 -29.55
N GLY A 117 -0.47 -9.76 -29.07
CA GLY A 117 0.77 -9.70 -29.84
C GLY A 117 1.23 -8.28 -30.15
N ILE A 118 0.86 -7.31 -29.30
CA ILE A 118 1.20 -5.88 -29.45
C ILE A 118 2.29 -5.51 -28.45
N ASP A 119 3.20 -4.66 -28.90
CA ASP A 119 4.21 -4.03 -28.05
C ASP A 119 3.69 -2.65 -27.58
N LEU A 120 3.63 -2.45 -26.26
CA LEU A 120 3.22 -1.21 -25.62
C LEU A 120 4.39 -0.39 -25.07
N THR A 121 5.64 -0.76 -25.36
CA THR A 121 6.84 -0.11 -24.79
C THR A 121 6.85 1.40 -24.99
N GLY A 122 6.47 1.89 -26.17
CA GLY A 122 6.36 3.32 -26.47
C GLY A 122 5.11 4.01 -25.92
N MET A 123 4.11 3.26 -25.43
CA MET A 123 2.80 3.78 -25.03
C MET A 123 2.62 3.86 -23.51
N LEU A 124 3.42 3.12 -22.73
CA LEU A 124 3.36 3.12 -21.27
C LEU A 124 4.39 4.08 -20.65
N GLY A 125 4.42 5.30 -21.17
CA GLY A 125 5.19 6.38 -20.56
C GLY A 125 4.68 6.71 -19.16
N ASP A 126 5.55 7.25 -18.31
CA ASP A 126 5.20 7.54 -16.91
C ASP A 126 4.30 8.78 -16.76
N GLY A 127 4.08 9.55 -17.85
CA GLY A 127 3.27 10.77 -17.80
C GLY A 127 1.83 10.53 -17.33
N ALA A 128 1.21 9.43 -17.75
CA ALA A 128 -0.17 9.11 -17.40
C ALA A 128 -0.36 8.58 -15.97
N ILE A 129 0.72 8.12 -15.33
CA ILE A 129 0.68 7.55 -13.97
C ILE A 129 1.35 8.47 -12.94
N LYS A 130 1.89 9.61 -13.39
CA LYS A 130 2.66 10.53 -12.54
C LYS A 130 1.81 11.06 -11.37
N PRO A 131 0.54 11.50 -11.56
CA PRO A 131 -0.30 11.93 -10.46
C PRO A 131 -0.51 10.83 -9.40
N GLU A 132 -0.69 9.58 -9.83
CA GLU A 132 -0.88 8.43 -8.94
C GLU A 132 0.38 8.09 -8.16
N MET A 133 1.56 8.19 -8.80
CA MET A 133 2.85 8.04 -8.13
C MET A 133 3.10 9.14 -7.10
N GLU A 134 2.83 10.40 -7.44
CA GLU A 134 2.98 11.54 -6.51
C GLU A 134 2.03 11.42 -5.32
N LYS A 135 0.76 11.08 -5.58
CA LYS A 135 -0.22 10.80 -4.52
C LYS A 135 0.26 9.66 -3.61
N ALA A 136 0.71 8.55 -4.18
CA ALA A 136 1.19 7.43 -3.39
C ALA A 136 2.43 7.78 -2.56
N VAL A 137 3.34 8.63 -3.07
CA VAL A 137 4.46 9.13 -2.27
C VAL A 137 3.95 9.92 -1.07
N ASN A 138 3.04 10.87 -1.28
CA ASN A 138 2.49 11.72 -0.23
C ASN A 138 1.73 10.91 0.84
N ASP A 139 0.81 10.04 0.41
CA ASP A 139 0.05 9.19 1.33
C ASP A 139 0.99 8.33 2.20
N ASN A 140 2.07 7.81 1.62
CA ASN A 140 3.04 7.00 2.36
C ASN A 140 3.94 7.85 3.27
N VAL A 141 4.26 9.09 2.89
CA VAL A 141 4.94 10.04 3.78
C VAL A 141 4.10 10.28 5.03
N ASP A 142 2.80 10.51 4.87
CA ASP A 142 1.88 10.73 6.00
C ASP A 142 1.77 9.48 6.89
N LEU A 143 1.68 8.29 6.29
CA LEU A 143 1.65 7.03 7.03
C LEU A 143 2.94 6.80 7.83
N ILE A 144 4.12 7.01 7.24
CA ILE A 144 5.40 6.89 7.95
C ILE A 144 5.51 7.93 9.07
N SER A 145 5.06 9.16 8.81
CA SER A 145 5.02 10.22 9.80
C SER A 145 4.16 9.83 10.99
N SER A 146 2.99 9.25 10.73
CA SER A 146 2.10 8.78 11.80
C SER A 146 2.69 7.60 12.59
N ILE A 147 3.45 6.69 11.95
CA ILE A 147 4.19 5.64 12.68
C ILE A 147 5.13 6.26 13.71
N HIS A 148 5.87 7.30 13.31
CA HIS A 148 6.81 7.98 14.17
C HIS A 148 6.13 8.70 15.34
N THR A 149 5.08 9.49 15.06
CA THR A 149 4.36 10.25 16.09
C THR A 149 3.66 9.33 17.07
N ASP A 150 2.96 8.30 16.57
CA ASP A 150 2.19 7.39 17.40
C ASP A 150 3.12 6.56 18.30
N PHE A 151 4.27 6.12 17.77
CA PHE A 151 5.25 5.39 18.57
C PHE A 151 5.77 6.24 19.75
N ILE A 152 6.17 7.49 19.51
CA ILE A 152 6.65 8.37 20.59
C ILE A 152 5.55 8.62 21.61
N HIS A 153 4.33 8.88 21.15
CA HIS A 153 3.17 9.10 22.02
C HIS A 153 2.87 7.87 22.89
N ASP A 154 2.82 6.68 22.29
CA ASP A 154 2.50 5.43 22.97
C ASP A 154 3.56 5.07 24.02
N ILE A 155 4.85 5.28 23.72
CA ILE A 155 5.92 5.12 24.71
C ILE A 155 5.74 6.12 25.85
N GLY A 156 5.48 7.39 25.56
CA GLY A 156 5.25 8.42 26.57
C GLY A 156 4.11 8.09 27.53
N ALA A 157 2.96 7.66 26.98
CA ALA A 157 1.81 7.23 27.76
C ALA A 157 2.14 6.02 28.63
N ALA A 158 2.78 5.00 28.06
CA ALA A 158 3.09 3.77 28.77
C ALA A 158 4.12 3.98 29.90
N VAL A 159 5.09 4.89 29.71
CA VAL A 159 6.04 5.30 30.75
C VAL A 159 5.35 6.04 31.90
N PHE A 160 4.42 6.95 31.57
CA PHE A 160 3.65 7.68 32.57
C PHE A 160 2.78 6.75 33.43
N GLU A 161 2.10 5.79 32.79
CA GLU A 161 1.32 4.76 33.48
C GLU A 161 2.19 3.90 34.40
N ASN A 162 3.33 3.41 33.90
CA ASN A 162 4.26 2.60 34.69
C ASN A 162 4.77 3.35 35.94
N MET A 163 5.03 4.66 35.83
CA MET A 163 5.44 5.49 36.96
C MET A 163 4.33 5.61 38.01
N LYS A 164 3.08 5.82 37.58
CA LYS A 164 1.93 5.94 38.48
C LYS A 164 1.74 4.67 39.33
N ASP A 165 2.03 3.51 38.75
CA ASP A 165 1.85 2.21 39.39
C ASP A 165 3.10 1.72 40.16
N GLY A 166 4.15 2.56 40.28
CA GLY A 166 5.38 2.20 41.00
C GLY A 166 6.22 1.14 40.28
N GLY A 167 6.13 1.07 38.95
CA GLY A 167 6.79 0.07 38.11
C GLY A 167 8.32 0.12 38.14
N ARG A 168 8.94 -1.05 37.88
CA ARG A 168 10.41 -1.23 37.84
C ARG A 168 11.00 -0.95 36.45
N HIS A 169 12.31 -0.73 36.40
CA HIS A 169 13.05 -0.45 35.17
C HIS A 169 12.99 -1.56 34.13
N GLU A 170 13.09 -2.83 34.53
CA GLU A 170 13.03 -3.98 33.62
C GLU A 170 11.67 -4.02 32.88
N ASN A 171 10.59 -3.64 33.57
CA ASN A 171 9.26 -3.57 32.99
C ASN A 171 9.18 -2.53 31.86
N LEU A 172 9.98 -1.46 31.90
CA LEU A 172 9.99 -0.42 30.86
C LEU A 172 10.64 -0.90 29.56
N ILE A 173 11.73 -1.66 29.64
CA ILE A 173 12.39 -2.22 28.45
C ILE A 173 11.45 -3.18 27.73
N ASP A 174 10.78 -4.05 28.46
CA ASP A 174 9.83 -5.02 27.89
C ASP A 174 8.61 -4.30 27.29
N LEU A 175 8.10 -3.26 27.95
CA LEU A 175 7.04 -2.39 27.45
C LEU A 175 7.44 -1.70 26.12
N ILE A 176 8.66 -1.16 26.03
CA ILE A 176 9.16 -0.53 24.80
C ILE A 176 9.24 -1.55 23.66
N LYS A 177 9.73 -2.77 23.94
CA LYS A 177 9.79 -3.85 22.94
C LYS A 177 8.39 -4.26 22.48
N GLU A 178 7.44 -4.38 23.40
CA GLU A 178 6.04 -4.70 23.10
C GLU A 178 5.42 -3.64 22.18
N ARG A 179 5.57 -2.35 22.52
CA ARG A 179 5.10 -1.25 21.66
C ARG A 179 5.78 -1.28 20.30
N GLY A 180 7.08 -1.58 20.25
CA GLY A 180 7.81 -1.82 19.00
C GLY A 180 7.18 -2.92 18.15
N GLU A 181 6.77 -4.05 18.73
CA GLU A 181 6.09 -5.14 18.00
C GLU A 181 4.73 -4.72 17.45
N VAL A 182 3.94 -3.95 18.20
CA VAL A 182 2.67 -3.39 17.73
C VAL A 182 2.91 -2.48 16.52
N THR A 183 3.92 -1.61 16.60
CA THR A 183 4.29 -0.71 15.49
C THR A 183 4.80 -1.49 14.27
N ARG A 184 5.59 -2.58 14.47
CA ARG A 184 6.01 -3.48 13.38
C ARG A 184 4.82 -4.16 12.71
N ASN A 185 3.81 -4.59 13.46
CA ASN A 185 2.57 -5.14 12.90
C ASN A 185 1.83 -4.11 12.04
N ARG A 186 1.77 -2.85 12.50
CA ARG A 186 1.21 -1.74 11.71
C ARG A 186 2.00 -1.50 10.43
N ALA A 187 3.33 -1.52 10.47
CA ALA A 187 4.16 -1.41 9.27
C ALA A 187 3.92 -2.54 8.27
N ARG A 188 3.75 -3.79 8.73
CA ARG A 188 3.38 -4.94 7.88
C ARG A 188 2.02 -4.73 7.22
N PHE A 189 1.05 -4.19 7.95
CA PHE A 189 -0.26 -3.83 7.42
C PHE A 189 -0.13 -2.77 6.31
N ILE A 190 0.56 -1.66 6.60
CA ILE A 190 0.76 -0.54 5.67
C ILE A 190 1.44 -1.03 4.39
N ALA A 191 2.52 -1.79 4.49
CA ALA A 191 3.24 -2.27 3.32
C ALA A 191 2.34 -3.09 2.37
N ARG A 192 1.51 -3.98 2.92
CA ARG A 192 0.56 -4.79 2.14
C ARG A 192 -0.53 -3.93 1.50
N ASP A 193 -1.17 -3.11 2.31
CA ASP A 193 -2.27 -2.25 1.91
C ASP A 193 -1.86 -1.28 0.79
N GLN A 194 -0.75 -0.58 0.98
CA GLN A 194 -0.24 0.42 0.05
C GLN A 194 0.26 -0.22 -1.25
N THR A 195 0.78 -1.45 -1.20
CA THR A 195 1.15 -2.19 -2.43
C THR A 195 -0.07 -2.55 -3.26
N SER A 196 -1.16 -3.01 -2.64
CA SER A 196 -2.41 -3.30 -3.36
C SER A 196 -3.01 -2.04 -3.99
N LYS A 197 -3.13 -0.96 -3.21
CA LYS A 197 -3.69 0.32 -3.67
C LYS A 197 -2.90 0.91 -4.83
N LEU A 198 -1.58 1.00 -4.67
CA LEU A 198 -0.71 1.51 -5.74
C LEU A 198 -0.80 0.67 -7.01
N ASN A 199 -0.88 -0.66 -6.90
CA ASN A 199 -1.06 -1.49 -8.08
C ASN A 199 -2.39 -1.20 -8.81
N ALA A 200 -3.48 -1.05 -8.04
CA ALA A 200 -4.78 -0.70 -8.60
C ALA A 200 -4.77 0.66 -9.31
N ASP A 201 -4.21 1.69 -8.65
CA ASP A 201 -4.10 3.05 -9.18
C ASP A 201 -3.29 3.06 -10.49
N LEU A 202 -2.11 2.43 -10.49
CA LEU A 202 -1.26 2.36 -11.67
C LEU A 202 -1.90 1.57 -12.83
N THR A 203 -2.61 0.48 -12.51
CA THR A 203 -3.31 -0.32 -13.53
C THR A 203 -4.47 0.45 -14.15
N GLU A 204 -5.27 1.13 -13.34
CA GLU A 204 -6.33 2.01 -13.83
C GLU A 204 -5.77 3.11 -14.72
N ALA A 205 -4.81 3.90 -14.23
CA ALA A 205 -4.24 5.01 -14.97
C ALA A 205 -3.66 4.57 -16.33
N ARG A 206 -2.98 3.41 -16.37
CA ARG A 206 -2.50 2.82 -17.64
C ARG A 206 -3.63 2.40 -18.56
N ASN A 207 -4.63 1.71 -18.04
CA ASN A 207 -5.77 1.25 -18.85
C ASN A 207 -6.54 2.43 -19.44
N VAL A 208 -6.81 3.45 -18.62
CA VAL A 208 -7.48 4.69 -19.05
C VAL A 208 -6.64 5.42 -20.11
N ALA A 209 -5.33 5.54 -19.92
CA ALA A 209 -4.42 6.13 -20.91
C ALA A 209 -4.41 5.36 -22.25
N LEU A 210 -4.61 4.04 -22.20
CA LEU A 210 -4.78 3.19 -23.37
C LEU A 210 -6.19 3.30 -24.00
N GLY A 211 -7.10 4.05 -23.38
CA GLY A 211 -8.49 4.22 -23.83
C GLY A 211 -9.44 3.12 -23.38
N LEU A 212 -9.08 2.36 -22.34
CA LEU A 212 -9.91 1.32 -21.75
C LEU A 212 -10.65 1.87 -20.53
N ASP A 213 -11.97 1.80 -20.57
CA ASP A 213 -12.82 2.15 -19.44
C ASP A 213 -13.32 0.91 -18.67
N LEU A 214 -13.28 -0.26 -19.30
CA LEU A 214 -13.92 -1.46 -18.79
C LEU A 214 -12.90 -2.43 -18.19
N TYR A 215 -13.33 -3.10 -17.12
CA TYR A 215 -12.59 -4.22 -16.53
C TYR A 215 -13.54 -5.28 -15.99
N GLU A 216 -13.13 -6.55 -16.02
CA GLU A 216 -13.78 -7.63 -15.28
C GLU A 216 -13.21 -7.63 -13.85
N TRP A 217 -14.07 -7.67 -12.85
CA TRP A 217 -13.64 -7.71 -11.45
C TRP A 217 -13.18 -9.13 -11.09
N GLY A 218 -11.92 -9.25 -10.64
CA GLY A 218 -11.33 -10.51 -10.24
C GLY A 218 -11.03 -10.55 -8.75
N GLY A 219 -11.85 -11.26 -7.99
CA GLY A 219 -11.60 -11.58 -6.59
C GLY A 219 -10.57 -12.68 -6.40
N THR A 220 -10.26 -12.94 -5.14
CA THR A 220 -9.34 -13.99 -4.70
C THR A 220 -9.99 -15.37 -4.60
N GLY A 221 -11.29 -15.42 -4.35
CA GLY A 221 -12.10 -16.63 -4.16
C GLY A 221 -11.84 -17.38 -2.84
N ASP A 222 -11.19 -16.75 -1.85
CA ASP A 222 -10.91 -17.39 -0.55
C ASP A 222 -11.78 -16.83 0.59
N GLU A 223 -11.72 -17.48 1.75
CA GLU A 223 -12.50 -17.15 2.95
C GLU A 223 -12.26 -15.73 3.51
N ARG A 224 -11.19 -15.04 3.07
CA ARG A 224 -10.84 -13.69 3.52
C ARG A 224 -11.33 -12.63 2.55
N GLU A 225 -11.88 -13.02 1.41
CA GLU A 225 -12.59 -12.10 0.53
C GLU A 225 -13.90 -11.67 1.18
N ARG A 226 -14.17 -10.36 1.16
CA ARG A 226 -15.42 -9.82 1.70
C ARG A 226 -16.56 -10.16 0.76
N ASP A 227 -17.72 -10.52 1.30
CA ASP A 227 -18.91 -10.86 0.49
C ASP A 227 -19.28 -9.75 -0.51
N SER A 228 -19.16 -8.48 -0.10
CA SER A 228 -19.41 -7.32 -0.96
C SER A 228 -18.44 -7.19 -2.14
N HIS A 229 -17.22 -7.75 -2.03
CA HIS A 229 -16.26 -7.84 -3.13
C HIS A 229 -16.55 -9.07 -3.99
N SER A 230 -16.84 -10.21 -3.35
CA SER A 230 -17.15 -11.46 -4.06
C SER A 230 -18.40 -11.34 -4.94
N ALA A 231 -19.36 -10.50 -4.57
CA ALA A 231 -20.55 -10.20 -5.38
C ALA A 231 -20.21 -9.61 -6.77
N LEU A 232 -19.01 -9.04 -6.95
CA LEU A 232 -18.57 -8.48 -8.23
C LEU A 232 -17.75 -9.48 -9.06
N ASN A 233 -17.40 -10.65 -8.55
CA ASN A 233 -16.52 -11.58 -9.26
C ASN A 233 -17.08 -11.97 -10.63
N GLY A 234 -16.29 -11.72 -11.68
CA GLY A 234 -16.68 -11.96 -13.07
C GLY A 234 -17.60 -10.90 -13.68
N MET A 235 -18.03 -9.89 -12.91
CA MET A 235 -18.85 -8.80 -13.38
C MET A 235 -18.01 -7.76 -14.13
N LEU A 236 -18.58 -7.20 -15.18
CA LEU A 236 -17.97 -6.11 -15.92
C LEU A 236 -18.23 -4.78 -15.19
N CYS A 237 -17.19 -3.98 -15.02
CA CYS A 237 -17.17 -2.74 -14.26
C CYS A 237 -16.54 -1.62 -15.09
N LYS A 238 -16.74 -0.36 -14.65
CA LYS A 238 -16.14 0.82 -15.27
C LYS A 238 -15.14 1.49 -14.34
N TYR A 239 -14.11 2.10 -14.92
CA TYR A 239 -13.26 3.07 -14.24
C TYR A 239 -13.99 4.42 -14.12
N SER A 240 -14.64 4.86 -15.20
CA SER A 240 -15.40 6.12 -15.25
C SER A 240 -16.58 6.20 -14.28
N ASP A 241 -17.14 5.05 -13.88
CA ASP A 241 -18.23 4.95 -12.91
C ASP A 241 -18.04 3.70 -12.02
N PRO A 242 -17.40 3.85 -10.85
CA PRO A 242 -17.15 2.75 -9.92
C PRO A 242 -18.42 2.31 -9.16
N THR A 243 -19.59 2.90 -9.46
CA THR A 243 -20.86 2.57 -8.80
C THR A 243 -21.68 1.55 -9.58
N VAL A 244 -21.27 1.19 -10.79
CA VAL A 244 -22.02 0.29 -11.68
C VAL A 244 -21.29 -1.02 -11.96
N TYR A 245 -22.08 -2.01 -12.36
CA TYR A 245 -21.62 -3.28 -12.90
C TYR A 245 -22.55 -3.75 -14.03
N SER A 246 -22.10 -4.73 -14.79
CA SER A 246 -22.86 -5.42 -15.83
C SER A 246 -22.59 -6.93 -15.75
N ASP A 247 -23.67 -7.70 -15.76
CA ASP A 247 -23.70 -9.17 -15.77
C ASP A 247 -24.06 -9.74 -17.15
N ASP A 248 -24.31 -8.88 -18.15
CA ASP A 248 -24.72 -9.24 -19.51
C ASP A 248 -23.70 -8.81 -20.58
N GLY A 249 -22.46 -8.57 -20.16
CA GLY A 249 -21.35 -8.23 -21.04
C GLY A 249 -21.39 -6.80 -21.57
N GLY A 250 -21.94 -5.88 -20.78
CA GLY A 250 -21.97 -4.43 -21.05
C GLY A 250 -23.24 -3.92 -21.73
N LYS A 251 -24.27 -4.77 -21.91
CA LYS A 251 -25.54 -4.35 -22.56
C LYS A 251 -26.39 -3.50 -21.61
N THR A 252 -26.42 -3.87 -20.33
CA THR A 252 -27.09 -3.09 -19.28
C THR A 252 -26.13 -2.81 -18.13
N TRP A 253 -26.33 -1.67 -17.48
CA TRP A 253 -25.55 -1.22 -16.34
C TRP A 253 -26.46 -1.07 -15.12
N LYS A 254 -26.13 -1.79 -14.04
CA LYS A 254 -26.88 -1.83 -12.78
C LYS A 254 -26.04 -1.20 -11.68
N LYS A 255 -26.67 -0.62 -10.66
CA LYS A 255 -25.95 -0.06 -9.51
C LYS A 255 -25.45 -1.17 -8.61
N ARG A 256 -24.19 -1.11 -8.18
CA ARG A 256 -23.59 -2.07 -7.23
C ARG A 256 -24.32 -2.13 -5.90
N SER A 257 -24.93 -1.01 -5.47
CA SER A 257 -25.74 -0.96 -4.27
C SER A 257 -26.95 -1.90 -4.29
N THR A 258 -27.48 -2.28 -5.46
CA THR A 258 -28.64 -3.20 -5.54
C THR A 258 -28.29 -4.64 -5.17
N ILE A 259 -27.01 -4.99 -5.15
CA ILE A 259 -26.49 -6.31 -4.77
C ILE A 259 -25.60 -6.25 -3.52
N GLY A 260 -25.59 -5.10 -2.82
CA GLY A 260 -24.72 -4.90 -1.65
C GLY A 260 -23.21 -4.95 -1.98
N ALA A 261 -22.84 -4.72 -3.24
CA ALA A 261 -21.46 -4.80 -3.68
C ALA A 261 -20.65 -3.56 -3.30
N PHE A 262 -19.33 -3.75 -3.18
CA PHE A 262 -18.38 -2.70 -2.87
C PHE A 262 -18.40 -1.56 -3.92
N ILE A 263 -18.43 -0.32 -3.45
CA ILE A 263 -18.37 0.89 -4.29
C ILE A 263 -16.94 1.42 -4.25
N GLY A 264 -16.27 1.35 -5.40
CA GLY A 264 -14.85 1.64 -5.53
C GLY A 264 -14.19 0.70 -6.52
N LYS A 265 -12.88 0.82 -6.70
CA LYS A 265 -12.10 -0.04 -7.61
C LYS A 265 -11.48 -1.23 -6.88
N PRO A 266 -11.20 -2.34 -7.59
CA PRO A 266 -10.54 -3.49 -6.97
C PRO A 266 -9.15 -3.07 -6.49
N GLY A 267 -8.82 -3.39 -5.23
CA GLY A 267 -7.56 -2.99 -4.59
C GLY A 267 -7.63 -1.68 -3.77
N GLU A 268 -8.74 -0.93 -3.82
CA GLU A 268 -8.91 0.34 -3.08
C GLU A 268 -9.20 0.15 -1.59
N ASP A 269 -10.06 -0.83 -1.27
CA ASP A 269 -10.42 -1.13 0.11
C ASP A 269 -9.22 -1.65 0.91
N TYR A 270 -9.25 -1.52 2.23
CA TYR A 270 -8.12 -1.89 3.06
C TYR A 270 -7.77 -3.37 2.91
N GLN A 271 -6.49 -3.68 2.74
CA GLN A 271 -5.97 -5.03 2.49
C GLN A 271 -6.66 -5.79 1.34
N CYS A 272 -7.30 -5.08 0.40
CA CYS A 272 -7.96 -5.70 -0.73
C CYS A 272 -6.93 -6.41 -1.63
N ARG A 273 -7.32 -7.57 -2.15
CA ARG A 273 -6.52 -8.39 -3.08
C ARG A 273 -7.22 -8.58 -4.43
N CYS A 274 -8.39 -7.99 -4.61
CA CYS A 274 -9.11 -7.99 -5.87
C CYS A 274 -8.30 -7.25 -6.94
N LEU A 275 -8.46 -7.66 -8.20
CA LEU A 275 -7.74 -7.11 -9.34
C LEU A 275 -8.71 -6.69 -10.44
N ALA A 276 -8.34 -5.64 -11.17
CA ALA A 276 -9.02 -5.27 -12.40
C ALA A 276 -8.42 -6.05 -13.57
N LEU A 277 -9.18 -6.97 -14.15
CA LEU A 277 -8.81 -7.64 -15.38
C LEU A 277 -9.18 -6.69 -16.53
N PRO A 278 -8.21 -6.14 -17.28
CA PRO A 278 -8.55 -5.18 -18.32
C PRO A 278 -9.53 -5.82 -19.32
N TYR A 279 -10.49 -5.04 -19.81
CA TYR A 279 -11.46 -5.49 -20.78
C TYR A 279 -11.44 -4.59 -22.00
N VAL A 280 -11.11 -5.17 -23.16
CA VAL A 280 -11.14 -4.46 -24.45
C VAL A 280 -12.49 -4.73 -25.10
N SER A 281 -13.34 -3.71 -25.16
CA SER A 281 -14.53 -3.70 -26.02
C SER A 281 -14.16 -3.28 -27.44
N TRP A 282 -14.89 -3.81 -28.42
CA TRP A 282 -14.63 -3.65 -29.86
C TRP A 282 -15.79 -2.98 -30.59
N ASP A 283 -16.61 -2.27 -29.82
CA ASP A 283 -17.79 -1.58 -30.30
C ASP A 283 -17.42 -0.20 -30.90
#